data_AF-A0A7S4LA34-F1
#
_entry.id   AF-A0A7S4LA34-F1
#
_cell.length_a   1.000
_cell.length_b   1.000
_cell.length_c   1.000
_cell.angle_alpha   90.00
_cell.angle_beta   90.00
_cell.angle_gamma   90.00
#
_symmetry.space_group_name_H-M   'P 1'
#
loop_
_entity.id
_entity.type
_entity.pdbx_description
1 polymer ?
#
loop_
_entity_poly.entity_id
_entity_poly.type
_entity_poly.pdbx_seq_one_letter_code
_entity_poly.pdbx_strand_id
1 'polypeptide(L)'
;METMISGFEKLRMFADYRTPATIRAFFKMCLFLLAIAMGPYFAELGHHKSPAQVALAMFLCTVFFWLLLCMSNIQTILENPFLTYGRVTAEDDVNLDSLIGMETVSRSSRKKNTRRRFRASALAAVQGSG
;
A
#
# COMPACT_ATOMS: atom_id res chain seq x y z
N MET A 1 28.61 -1.65 4.84
CA MET A 1 27.75 -0.63 5.51
C MET A 1 27.05 0.26 4.49
N GLU A 2 27.66 0.52 3.32
CA GLU A 2 27.09 1.32 2.23
C GLU A 2 25.69 0.88 1.78
N THR A 3 25.41 -0.43 1.76
CA THR A 3 24.12 -0.96 1.28
C THR A 3 22.95 -0.68 2.22
N MET A 4 23.17 -0.68 3.53
CA MET A 4 22.10 -0.46 4.52
C MET A 4 21.77 1.04 4.64
N ILE A 5 22.81 1.88 4.60
CA ILE A 5 22.68 3.34 4.61
C ILE A 5 22.01 3.82 3.32
N SER A 6 22.44 3.31 2.16
CA SER A 6 21.81 3.63 0.87
C SER A 6 20.35 3.16 0.78
N GLY A 7 20.01 2.00 1.36
CA GLY A 7 18.64 1.51 1.44
C GLY A 7 17.75 2.42 2.29
N PHE A 8 18.26 2.83 3.46
CA PHE A 8 17.56 3.77 4.34
C PHE A 8 17.34 5.14 3.68
N GLU A 9 18.35 5.66 2.99
CA GLU A 9 18.27 6.96 2.31
C GLU A 9 17.23 6.96 1.19
N LYS A 10 17.15 5.88 0.39
CA LYS A 10 16.12 5.72 -0.64
C LYS A 10 14.71 5.65 -0.05
N LEU A 11 14.51 4.87 1.02
CA LEU A 11 13.22 4.78 1.69
C LEU A 11 12.78 6.11 2.29
N ARG A 12 13.72 6.86 2.88
CA ARG A 12 13.48 8.22 3.35
C ARG A 12 13.08 9.15 2.20
N MET A 13 13.77 9.07 1.07
CA MET A 13 13.42 9.84 -0.12
C MET A 13 11.98 9.58 -0.57
N PHE A 14 11.54 8.32 -0.61
CA PHE A 14 10.14 7.99 -0.95
C PHE A 14 9.13 8.47 0.10
N ALA A 15 9.49 8.44 1.38
CA ALA A 15 8.65 8.95 2.45
C ALA A 15 8.51 10.49 2.42
N ASP A 16 9.55 11.19 1.95
CA ASP A 16 9.60 12.66 1.85
C ASP A 16 9.00 13.18 0.52
N TYR A 17 9.11 12.42 -0.59
CA TYR A 17 8.58 12.79 -1.92
C TYR A 17 7.07 12.51 -2.06
N ARG A 18 6.28 12.95 -1.08
CA ARG A 18 4.82 12.81 -1.09
C ARG A 18 4.17 13.76 -2.11
N THR A 19 3.01 13.36 -2.62
CA THR A 19 2.18 14.25 -3.45
C THR A 19 1.86 15.52 -2.63
N PRO A 20 2.22 16.72 -3.14
CA PRO A 20 2.00 17.96 -2.41
C PRO A 20 0.50 18.22 -2.26
N ALA A 21 0.11 18.82 -1.13
CA ALA A 21 -1.29 19.04 -0.76
C ALA A 21 -2.07 19.85 -1.81
N THR A 22 -1.38 20.73 -2.55
CA THR A 22 -1.95 21.53 -3.64
C THR A 22 -2.44 20.67 -4.80
N ILE A 23 -1.63 19.70 -5.26
CA ILE A 23 -2.02 18.78 -6.35
C ILE A 23 -3.15 17.86 -5.90
N ARG A 24 -3.12 17.40 -4.64
CA ARG A 24 -4.20 16.59 -4.05
C ARG A 24 -5.53 17.35 -4.02
N ALA A 25 -5.50 18.60 -3.58
CA ALA A 25 -6.69 19.45 -3.55
C ALA A 25 -7.21 19.74 -4.96
N PHE A 26 -6.30 20.01 -5.91
CA PHE A 26 -6.65 20.18 -7.31
C PHE A 26 -7.34 18.93 -7.88
N PHE A 27 -6.80 17.74 -7.61
CA PHE A 27 -7.40 16.50 -8.10
C PHE A 27 -8.81 16.26 -7.54
N LYS A 28 -9.01 16.52 -6.23
CA LYS A 28 -10.33 16.44 -5.59
C LYS A 28 -11.32 17.45 -6.19
N MET A 29 -10.85 18.66 -6.49
CA MET A 29 -11.65 19.68 -7.18
C MET A 29 -12.02 19.22 -8.60
N CYS A 30 -11.07 18.68 -9.36
CA CYS A 30 -11.34 18.14 -10.70
C CYS A 30 -12.38 17.01 -10.67
N LEU A 31 -12.32 16.11 -9.68
CA LEU A 31 -13.33 15.06 -9.52
C LEU A 31 -14.73 15.61 -9.24
N PHE A 32 -14.82 16.64 -8.41
CA PHE A 32 -16.08 17.30 -8.11
C PHE A 32 -16.67 18.00 -9.33
N LEU A 33 -15.82 18.73 -10.08
CA LEU A 33 -16.22 19.37 -11.33
C LEU A 33 -16.64 18.35 -12.40
N LEU A 34 -15.97 17.21 -12.47
CA LEU A 34 -16.30 16.15 -13.41
C LEU A 34 -17.67 15.53 -13.12
N ALA A 35 -18.00 15.31 -11.84
CA ALA A 35 -19.32 14.84 -11.44
C ALA A 35 -20.42 15.83 -11.83
N ILE A 36 -20.20 17.13 -11.63
CA ILE A 36 -21.15 18.19 -12.01
C ILE A 36 -21.31 18.25 -13.54
N ALA A 37 -20.21 18.21 -14.28
CA ALA A 37 -20.23 18.29 -15.74
C ALA A 37 -20.95 17.09 -16.38
N MET A 38 -20.83 15.90 -15.80
CA MET A 38 -21.48 14.68 -16.31
C MET A 38 -22.94 14.51 -15.85
N GLY A 39 -23.37 15.22 -14.80
CA GLY A 39 -24.76 15.24 -14.34
C GLY A 39 -25.80 15.50 -15.44
N PRO A 40 -25.71 16.62 -16.21
CA PRO A 40 -26.68 16.92 -17.27
C PRO A 40 -26.67 15.88 -18.40
N TYR A 41 -25.51 15.26 -18.68
CA TYR A 41 -25.43 14.20 -19.68
C TYR A 41 -26.30 12.98 -19.30
N PHE A 42 -26.26 12.55 -18.04
CA PHE A 42 -27.11 11.46 -17.57
C PHE A 42 -28.59 11.86 -17.48
N ALA A 43 -28.88 13.13 -17.19
CA ALA A 43 -30.25 13.65 -17.19
C ALA A 43 -30.88 13.63 -18.59
N GLU A 44 -30.15 14.10 -19.60
CA GLU A 44 -30.57 14.04 -21.02
C GLU A 44 -30.74 12.59 -21.51
N LEU A 45 -29.89 11.67 -21.03
CA LEU A 45 -30.00 10.24 -21.38
C LEU A 45 -31.31 9.60 -20.90
N GLY A 46 -31.88 10.11 -19.80
CA GLY A 46 -33.17 9.67 -19.27
C GLY A 46 -34.37 10.49 -19.75
N HIS A 47 -34.14 11.65 -20.37
CA HIS A 47 -35.22 12.57 -20.74
C HIS A 47 -36.01 12.03 -21.95
N HIS A 48 -37.35 12.00 -21.84
CA HIS A 48 -38.28 11.59 -22.90
C HIS A 48 -38.13 10.15 -23.42
N LYS A 49 -37.59 9.26 -22.60
CA LYS A 49 -37.24 7.89 -22.98
C LYS A 49 -38.06 6.83 -22.23
N SER A 50 -38.03 5.59 -22.73
CA SER A 50 -38.80 4.49 -22.15
C SER A 50 -38.39 4.24 -20.69
N PRO A 51 -39.27 3.67 -19.83
CA PRO A 51 -38.92 3.40 -18.42
C PRO A 51 -37.64 2.56 -18.26
N ALA A 52 -37.34 1.68 -19.23
CA ALA A 52 -36.10 0.92 -19.26
C ALA A 52 -34.85 1.80 -19.47
N GLN A 53 -34.95 2.87 -20.25
CA GLN A 53 -33.85 3.79 -20.53
C GLN A 53 -33.58 4.73 -19.35
N VAL A 54 -34.63 5.11 -18.60
CA VAL A 54 -34.49 5.83 -17.33
C VAL A 54 -33.73 4.98 -16.30
N ALA A 55 -34.11 3.71 -16.16
CA ALA A 55 -33.42 2.78 -15.26
C ALA A 55 -31.93 2.60 -15.65
N LEU A 56 -31.63 2.52 -16.95
CA LEU A 56 -30.26 2.44 -17.46
C LEU A 56 -29.46 3.71 -17.16
N ALA A 57 -30.04 4.90 -17.34
CA ALA A 57 -29.38 6.17 -17.03
C ALA A 57 -29.04 6.29 -15.52
N MET A 58 -29.97 5.89 -14.64
CA MET A 58 -29.74 5.86 -13.19
C MET A 58 -28.64 4.85 -12.80
N PHE A 59 -28.64 3.67 -13.42
CA PHE A 59 -27.59 2.66 -13.20
C PHE A 59 -26.22 3.18 -13.62
N LEU A 60 -26.11 3.75 -14.82
CA LEU A 60 -24.85 4.35 -15.31
C LEU A 60 -24.37 5.49 -14.41
N CYS A 61 -25.26 6.37 -13.96
CA CYS A 61 -24.92 7.44 -13.03
C CYS A 61 -24.36 6.88 -11.71
N THR A 62 -24.97 5.81 -11.18
CA THR A 62 -24.52 5.17 -9.93
C THR A 62 -23.15 4.52 -10.11
N VAL A 63 -22.93 3.79 -11.20
CA VAL A 63 -21.63 3.17 -11.51
C VAL A 63 -20.56 4.24 -11.73
N PHE A 64 -20.90 5.34 -12.39
CA PHE A 64 -19.99 6.45 -12.60
C PHE A 64 -19.58 7.11 -11.28
N PHE A 65 -20.55 7.42 -10.41
CA PHE A 65 -20.27 7.96 -9.08
C PHE A 65 -19.40 7.00 -8.25
N TRP A 66 -19.72 5.70 -8.29
CA TRP A 66 -18.93 4.67 -7.63
C TRP A 66 -17.48 4.65 -8.13
N LEU A 67 -17.28 4.76 -9.45
CA LEU A 67 -15.95 4.78 -10.06
C LEU A 67 -15.14 6.00 -9.61
N LEU A 68 -15.75 7.18 -9.56
CA LEU A 68 -15.10 8.40 -9.04
C LEU A 68 -14.70 8.24 -7.56
N LEU A 69 -15.57 7.63 -6.75
CA LEU A 69 -15.32 7.38 -5.34
C LEU A 69 -14.15 6.40 -5.15
N CYS A 70 -14.15 5.28 -5.87
CA CYS A 70 -13.05 4.31 -5.85
C CYS A 70 -11.73 4.96 -6.24
N MET A 71 -11.73 5.78 -7.29
CA MET A 71 -10.52 6.46 -7.75
C MET A 71 -9.97 7.44 -6.69
N SER A 72 -10.85 8.19 -6.02
CA SER A 72 -10.47 9.07 -4.89
C SER A 72 -9.90 8.27 -3.71
N ASN A 73 -10.44 7.09 -3.43
CA ASN A 73 -9.99 6.25 -2.33
C ASN A 73 -8.60 5.66 -2.61
N ILE A 74 -8.39 5.09 -3.80
CA ILE A 74 -7.11 4.51 -4.20
C ILE A 74 -6.00 5.55 -4.13
N GLN A 75 -6.24 6.76 -4.61
CA GLN A 75 -5.25 7.84 -4.54
C GLN A 75 -4.83 8.19 -3.11
N THR A 76 -5.76 8.12 -2.16
CA THR A 76 -5.49 8.41 -0.75
C THR A 76 -4.67 7.29 -0.10
N ILE A 77 -4.93 6.04 -0.48
CA ILE A 77 -4.18 4.87 0.01
C ILE A 77 -2.76 4.88 -0.55
N LEU A 78 -2.60 5.09 -1.86
CA LEU A 78 -1.30 5.08 -2.53
C LEU A 78 -0.38 6.22 -2.10
N GLU A 79 -0.94 7.29 -1.54
CA GLU A 79 -0.20 8.48 -1.14
C GLU A 79 0.67 8.28 0.09
N ASN A 80 0.37 7.29 0.93
CA ASN A 80 1.19 6.99 2.09
C ASN A 80 1.25 5.49 2.39
N PRO A 81 2.21 4.76 1.77
CA PRO A 81 2.31 3.31 1.86
C PRO A 81 2.88 2.79 3.20
N PHE A 82 3.17 3.69 4.16
CA PHE A 82 3.86 3.38 5.41
C PHE A 82 3.01 3.66 6.68
N LEU A 83 1.69 3.87 6.56
CA LEU A 83 0.83 4.22 7.70
C LEU A 83 0.36 3.00 8.49
N THR A 84 1.19 2.47 9.38
CA THR A 84 0.81 1.31 10.22
C THR A 84 0.13 1.68 11.56
N TYR A 85 -0.23 2.95 11.81
CA TYR A 85 -0.82 3.36 13.09
C TYR A 85 -2.35 3.55 13.04
N GLY A 86 -3.08 2.51 13.48
CA GLY A 86 -4.38 2.68 14.14
C GLY A 86 -5.66 2.53 13.29
N ARG A 87 -5.61 2.13 12.02
CA ARG A 87 -6.81 1.71 11.26
C ARG A 87 -6.74 0.24 10.88
N VAL A 88 -7.89 -0.43 10.98
CA VAL A 88 -8.15 -1.84 10.61
C VAL A 88 -8.08 -2.09 9.09
N THR A 89 -7.42 -1.22 8.31
CA THR A 89 -7.52 -1.27 6.85
C THR A 89 -6.21 -0.85 6.20
N ALA A 90 -5.38 -1.83 5.87
CA ALA A 90 -4.64 -1.85 4.62
C ALA A 90 -3.92 -3.20 4.52
N GLU A 91 -4.59 -4.18 3.91
CA GLU A 91 -3.89 -5.39 3.47
C GLU A 91 -2.78 -5.05 2.44
N ASP A 92 -2.89 -3.87 1.81
CA ASP A 92 -1.99 -3.35 0.78
C ASP A 92 -0.84 -2.46 1.32
N ASP A 93 -0.74 -2.22 2.63
CA ASP A 93 0.34 -1.41 3.21
C ASP A 93 1.64 -2.23 3.40
N VAL A 94 2.79 -1.55 3.38
CA VAL A 94 4.08 -2.19 3.64
C VAL A 94 4.19 -2.54 5.12
N ASN A 95 4.02 -3.82 5.46
CA ASN A 95 4.20 -4.31 6.83
C ASN A 95 5.70 -4.39 7.19
N LEU A 96 6.22 -3.30 7.76
CA LEU A 96 7.61 -3.23 8.21
C LEU A 96 7.87 -4.10 9.45
N ASP A 97 6.85 -4.37 10.27
CA ASP A 97 6.97 -5.09 11.54
C ASP A 97 7.21 -6.59 11.33
N SER A 98 6.52 -7.18 10.35
CA SER A 98 6.76 -8.58 9.94
C SER A 98 8.18 -8.76 9.38
N LEU A 99 8.71 -7.76 8.66
CA LEU A 99 10.05 -7.78 8.11
C LEU A 99 11.13 -7.72 9.19
N ILE A 100 10.92 -6.89 10.23
CA ILE A 100 11.81 -6.80 11.40
C ILE A 100 11.80 -8.12 12.18
N GLY A 101 10.62 -8.72 12.37
CA GLY A 101 10.46 -10.03 13.02
C GLY A 101 11.26 -11.14 12.34
N MET A 102 11.22 -11.22 11.00
CA MET A 102 11.97 -12.22 10.24
C MET A 102 13.50 -12.07 10.35
N GLU A 103 14.03 -10.84 10.43
CA GLU A 103 15.46 -10.62 10.60
C GLU A 103 15.95 -11.08 11.99
N THR A 104 15.18 -10.83 13.04
CA THR A 104 15.53 -11.26 14.40
C THR A 104 15.56 -12.79 14.53
N VAL A 105 14.61 -13.47 13.88
CA VAL A 105 14.53 -14.94 13.83
C VAL A 105 15.73 -15.51 13.05
N SER A 106 16.06 -14.93 11.90
CA SER A 106 17.24 -15.34 11.10
C SER A 106 18.55 -15.17 11.87
N ARG A 107 18.73 -14.04 12.57
CA ARG A 107 19.91 -13.79 13.43
C ARG A 107 20.01 -14.79 14.58
N SER A 108 18.88 -15.16 15.20
CA SER A 108 18.82 -16.15 16.28
C SER A 108 19.19 -17.56 15.79
N SER A 109 18.65 -17.97 14.63
CA SER A 109 19.00 -19.25 13.99
C SER A 109 20.48 -19.32 13.59
N ARG A 110 21.03 -18.23 13.06
CA ARG A 110 22.45 -18.15 12.69
C ARG A 110 23.35 -18.34 13.91
N LYS A 111 23.10 -17.63 15.01
CA LYS A 111 23.86 -17.76 16.28
C LYS A 111 23.78 -19.18 16.87
N LYS A 112 22.62 -19.83 16.82
CA LYS A 112 22.45 -21.21 17.30
C LYS A 112 23.26 -22.20 16.45
N ASN A 113 23.28 -22.02 15.14
CA ASN A 113 24.01 -22.91 14.23
C ASN A 113 25.53 -22.79 14.41
N THR A 114 26.07 -21.57 14.59
CA THR A 114 27.50 -21.38 14.85
C THR A 114 27.92 -22.03 16.18
N ARG A 115 27.12 -21.87 17.25
CA ARG A 115 27.39 -22.51 18.55
C ARG A 115 27.38 -24.03 18.48
N ARG A 116 26.47 -24.62 17.71
CA ARG A 116 26.43 -26.08 17.49
C ARG A 116 27.68 -26.57 16.78
N ARG A 117 28.16 -25.85 15.76
CA ARG A 117 29.41 -26.21 15.04
C ARG A 117 30.63 -26.14 15.96
N PHE A 118 30.77 -25.08 16.76
CA PHE A 118 31.87 -24.99 17.73
C PHE A 118 31.86 -26.12 18.76
N ARG A 119 30.70 -26.50 19.29
CA ARG A 119 30.59 -27.64 20.23
C ARG A 119 30.91 -28.98 19.57
N ALA A 120 30.45 -29.20 18.33
CA ALA A 120 30.76 -30.42 17.58
C ALA A 120 32.25 -30.54 17.26
N SER A 121 32.91 -29.45 16.87
CA SER A 121 34.36 -29.43 16.65
C SER A 121 35.16 -29.61 17.94
N ALA A 122 34.71 -29.04 19.06
CA ALA A 122 35.36 -29.24 20.36
C ALA A 122 35.22 -30.69 20.85
N LEU A 123 34.06 -31.32 20.67
CA LEU A 123 33.85 -32.74 20.99
C LEU A 123 34.71 -33.66 20.11
N ALA A 124 34.81 -33.37 18.81
CA ALA A 124 35.66 -34.12 17.89
C ALA A 124 37.16 -33.99 18.23
N ALA A 125 37.62 -32.81 18.67
CA ALA A 125 39.00 -32.61 19.10
C ALA A 125 39.35 -33.41 20.38
N VAL A 126 38.39 -33.58 21.29
CA VAL A 126 38.59 -34.37 22.52
C VAL A 126 38.65 -35.88 22.23
N GLN A 127 37.99 -36.37 21.19
CA GLN A 127 38.01 -37.80 20.81
C GLN A 127 39.24 -38.21 19.98
N GLY A 128 40.04 -37.27 19.45
CA GLY A 128 41.22 -37.56 18.62
C GLY A 128 42.56 -37.58 19.36
N SER A 129 42.58 -37.49 20.70
CA SER A 129 43.81 -37.47 21.51
C SER A 129 43.97 -38.72 22.41
N GLY A 130 43.37 -39.85 22.01
CA GLY A 130 43.55 -41.16 22.64
C GLY A 130 44.49 -42.05 21.84
#